data_AF-A0A7G9T5X4-F1
#
_entry.id   AF-A0A7G9T5X4-F1
#
_cell.length_a   1.000
_cell.length_b   1.000
_cell.length_c   1.000
_cell.angle_alpha   90.00
_cell.angle_beta   90.00
_cell.angle_gamma   90.00
#
_symmetry.space_group_name_H-M   'P 1'
#
loop_
_entity.id
_entity.type
_entity.pdbx_description
1 polymer ?
#
loop_
_entity_poly.entity_id
_entity_poly.type
_entity_poly.pdbx_seq_one_letter_code
_entity_poly.pdbx_strand_id
1 'polypeptide(L)'
;MAYTKSEIQTWIKQLQLDTWGPVEVNWTDDIHRVHVIAGDHQADIVRAQIEAATQREIDARTTNPNDAQDFLTHLFVTDYAQED
;
A
#
# COMPACT_ATOMS: atom_id res chain seq x y z
N MET A 1 -12.14 9.41 8.24
CA MET A 1 -12.97 9.46 7.02
C MET A 1 -12.36 8.37 6.19
N ALA A 2 -12.99 7.20 6.13
CA ALA A 2 -12.34 5.99 5.63
C ALA A 2 -11.91 6.22 4.17
N TYR A 3 -10.67 5.85 3.84
CA TYR A 3 -10.18 5.99 2.46
C TYR A 3 -11.02 5.15 1.51
N THR A 4 -11.37 5.72 0.36
CA THR A 4 -11.99 4.93 -0.70
C THR A 4 -10.92 4.12 -1.45
N LYS A 5 -11.34 3.00 -2.05
CA LYS A 5 -10.50 2.19 -2.96
C LYS A 5 -9.73 3.05 -3.97
N SER A 6 -10.41 4.00 -4.60
CA SER A 6 -9.83 4.87 -5.64
C SER A 6 -8.73 5.79 -5.09
N GLU A 7 -8.91 6.30 -3.87
CA GLU A 7 -7.89 7.14 -3.21
C GLU A 7 -6.65 6.31 -2.89
N ILE A 8 -6.81 5.12 -2.31
CA ILE A 8 -5.70 4.22 -2.00
C ILE A 8 -4.97 3.77 -3.26
N GLN A 9 -5.70 3.36 -4.30
CA GLN A 9 -5.08 2.94 -5.57
C GLN A 9 -4.32 4.09 -6.24
N THR A 10 -4.85 5.30 -6.21
CA THR A 10 -4.18 6.49 -6.77
C THR A 10 -2.94 6.83 -5.95
N TRP A 11 -3.07 6.80 -4.62
CA TRP A 11 -1.99 7.09 -3.70
C TRP A 11 -0.82 6.11 -3.85
N ILE A 12 -1.07 4.80 -3.83
CA ILE A 12 -0.03 3.78 -4.03
C ILE A 12 0.67 3.94 -5.39
N LYS A 13 -0.07 4.29 -6.45
CA LYS A 13 0.54 4.60 -7.76
C LYS A 13 1.40 5.87 -7.74
N GLN A 14 1.00 6.88 -6.96
CA GLN A 14 1.77 8.13 -6.80
C GLN A 14 3.03 7.94 -5.94
N LEU A 15 3.10 6.91 -5.11
CA LEU A 15 4.31 6.59 -4.34
C LEU A 15 5.52 6.26 -5.21
N GLN A 16 5.33 6.06 -6.53
CA GLN A 16 6.38 5.71 -7.48
C GLN A 16 7.30 4.62 -6.91
N LEU A 17 6.68 3.60 -6.32
CA LEU A 17 7.40 2.49 -5.71
C LEU A 17 8.34 1.91 -6.77
N ASP A 18 9.62 1.77 -6.43
CA ASP A 18 10.66 1.29 -7.33
C ASP A 18 10.52 -0.24 -7.50
N THR A 19 9.39 -0.66 -8.09
CA THR A 19 9.02 -2.05 -8.27
C THR A 19 9.26 -2.48 -9.69
N TRP A 20 9.94 -3.61 -9.86
CA TRP A 20 10.18 -4.24 -11.17
C TRP A 20 8.92 -4.86 -11.82
N GLY A 21 7.72 -4.57 -11.31
CA GLY A 21 6.45 -5.12 -11.79
C GLY A 21 5.24 -4.24 -11.47
N PRO A 22 4.06 -4.55 -12.02
CA PRO A 22 2.84 -3.82 -11.74
C PRO A 22 2.43 -4.02 -10.27
N VAL A 23 2.33 -2.91 -9.53
CA VAL A 23 1.69 -2.91 -8.21
C VAL A 23 0.19 -3.10 -8.41
N GLU A 24 -0.27 -4.33 -8.25
CA GLU A 24 -1.69 -4.62 -8.19
C GLU A 24 -2.20 -4.32 -6.79
N VAL A 25 -3.28 -3.54 -6.70
CA VAL A 25 -3.90 -3.14 -5.44
C VAL A 25 -5.30 -3.71 -5.39
N ASN A 26 -5.48 -4.80 -4.66
CA ASN A 26 -6.78 -5.39 -4.39
C ASN A 26 -7.35 -4.81 -3.09
N TRP A 27 -8.51 -4.15 -3.19
CA TRP A 27 -9.27 -3.60 -2.07
C TRP A 27 -10.55 -4.41 -1.88
N THR A 28 -10.79 -4.88 -0.66
CA THR A 28 -12.05 -5.54 -0.28
C THR A 28 -12.76 -4.70 0.77
N ASP A 29 -13.87 -4.06 0.40
CA ASP A 29 -14.67 -3.20 1.29
C ASP A 29 -15.18 -3.91 2.54
N ASP A 30 -15.36 -5.24 2.49
CA ASP A 30 -15.84 -6.04 3.62
C ASP A 30 -14.82 -6.18 4.76
N ILE A 31 -13.51 -6.07 4.46
CA ILE A 31 -12.41 -6.32 5.40
C ILE A 31 -11.30 -5.25 5.35
N HIS A 32 -11.55 -4.14 4.65
CA HIS A 32 -10.61 -3.04 4.35
C HIS A 32 -9.20 -3.49 3.92
N ARG A 33 -9.07 -4.67 3.32
CA ARG A 33 -7.77 -5.27 3.02
C ARG A 33 -7.16 -4.65 1.78
N VAL A 34 -5.90 -4.24 1.88
CA VAL A 34 -5.09 -3.76 0.76
C VAL A 34 -4.03 -4.79 0.46
N HIS A 35 -4.13 -5.46 -0.67
CA HIS A 35 -3.11 -6.40 -1.11
C HIS A 35 -2.29 -5.78 -2.24
N VAL A 36 -1.01 -5.60 -1.99
CA VAL A 36 0.02 -5.10 -2.91
C VAL A 36 0.88 -6.27 -3.36
N ILE A 37 0.98 -6.48 -4.67
CA ILE A 37 1.87 -7.47 -5.25
C ILE A 37 3.13 -6.75 -5.75
N ALA A 38 4.28 -7.05 -5.14
CA ALA A 38 5.59 -6.49 -5.48
C ALA A 38 6.31 -7.36 -6.52
N GLY A 39 7.35 -6.84 -7.17
CA GLY A 39 8.23 -7.68 -8.00
C GLY A 39 8.95 -8.77 -7.19
N ASP A 40 9.61 -9.70 -7.88
CA ASP A 40 10.35 -10.82 -7.28
C ASP A 40 11.35 -10.35 -6.21
N HIS A 41 11.24 -10.89 -5.00
CA HIS A 41 12.04 -10.54 -3.82
C HIS A 41 12.03 -9.05 -3.40
N GLN A 42 10.95 -8.33 -3.69
CA GLN A 42 10.81 -6.90 -3.34
C GLN A 42 9.72 -6.60 -2.30
N ALA A 43 8.98 -7.59 -1.80
CA ALA A 43 7.87 -7.36 -0.88
C ALA A 43 8.27 -6.56 0.38
N ASP A 44 9.38 -6.91 1.03
CA ASP A 44 9.88 -6.17 2.20
C ASP A 44 10.27 -4.73 1.88
N ILE A 45 10.91 -4.50 0.73
CA ILE A 45 11.34 -3.17 0.28
C ILE A 45 10.10 -2.30 0.01
N VAL A 46 9.11 -2.86 -0.68
CA VAL A 46 7.86 -2.18 -1.01
C VAL A 46 7.07 -1.87 0.25
N ARG A 47 6.99 -2.82 1.18
CA ARG A 47 6.35 -2.60 2.48
C ARG A 47 6.99 -1.44 3.23
N ALA A 48 8.31 -1.43 3.34
CA ALA A 48 9.04 -0.37 4.02
C ALA A 48 8.85 1.00 3.34
N GLN A 49 8.79 1.06 2.01
CA GLN A 49 8.53 2.30 1.28
C GLN A 49 7.11 2.83 1.54
N ILE A 50 6.10 1.95 1.53
CA ILE A 50 4.72 2.31 1.84
C ILE A 50 4.59 2.80 3.28
N GLU A 51 5.17 2.08 4.26
CA GLU A 51 5.18 2.47 5.67
C GLU A 51 5.85 3.85 5.88
N ALA A 52 7.00 4.07 5.25
CA ALA A 52 7.70 5.37 5.32
C ALA A 52 6.89 6.51 4.68
N ALA A 53 6.19 6.24 3.57
CA ALA A 53 5.34 7.23 2.92
C ALA A 53 4.11 7.56 3.76
N THR A 54 3.42 6.56 4.30
CA THR A 54 2.29 6.77 5.22
C THR A 54 2.73 7.60 6.43
N GLN A 55 3.88 7.29 7.02
CA GLN A 55 4.40 8.04 8.16
C GLN A 55 4.67 9.51 7.79
N ARG A 56 5.26 9.79 6.62
CA ARG A 56 5.46 11.17 6.14
C ARG A 56 4.15 11.95 6.03
N GLU A 57 3.07 11.31 5.60
CA GLU A 57 1.76 11.96 5.49
C GLU A 57 1.12 12.23 6.86
N ILE A 58 1.31 11.32 7.81
CA ILE A 58 0.92 11.53 9.21
C ILE A 58 1.66 12.75 9.77
N ASP A 59 2.98 12.80 9.61
CA ASP A 59 3.82 13.91 10.06
C ASP A 59 3.47 15.23 9.36
N ALA A 60 3.17 15.19 8.06
CA ALA A 60 2.74 16.34 7.27
C ALA A 60 1.29 16.78 7.55
N ARG A 61 0.52 15.99 8.32
CA ARG A 61 -0.90 16.19 8.60
C ARG A 61 -1.76 16.29 7.33
N THR A 62 -1.31 15.67 6.24
CA THR A 62 -2.08 15.57 4.99
C THR A 62 -3.13 14.47 5.09
N THR A 63 -3.02 13.63 6.11
CA THR A 63 -3.86 12.45 6.31
C THR A 63 -4.22 12.28 7.80
N ASN A 64 -5.31 11.57 8.09
CA ASN A 64 -5.71 11.29 9.47
C ASN A 64 -4.89 10.10 10.02
N PRO A 65 -4.21 10.24 11.16
CA PRO A 65 -3.40 9.16 11.73
C PRO A 65 -4.16 7.86 11.99
N ASN A 66 -5.45 7.93 12.35
CA ASN A 66 -6.26 6.73 12.57
C ASN A 66 -6.54 6.00 11.27
N ASP A 67 -6.92 6.74 10.22
CA ASP A 67 -7.18 6.16 8.90
C ASP A 67 -5.87 5.56 8.34
N ALA A 68 -4.73 6.23 8.53
CA ALA A 68 -3.41 5.76 8.10
C ALA A 68 -2.95 4.49 8.84
N GLN A 69 -3.19 4.39 10.15
CA GLN A 69 -2.91 3.18 10.91
C GLN A 69 -3.82 2.01 10.52
N ASP A 70 -5.09 2.28 10.23
CA ASP A 70 -6.01 1.29 9.68
C ASP A 70 -5.48 0.74 8.35
N PHE A 71 -5.12 1.63 7.42
CA PHE A 71 -4.50 1.25 6.15
C PHE A 71 -3.28 0.33 6.33
N LEU A 72 -2.33 0.68 7.22
CA LEU A 72 -1.14 -0.13 7.46
C LEU A 72 -1.45 -1.48 8.11
N THR A 73 -2.45 -1.53 8.99
CA THR A 73 -2.91 -2.76 9.64
C THR A 73 -3.48 -3.73 8.61
N HIS A 74 -4.14 -3.20 7.59
CA HIS A 74 -4.79 -3.97 6.54
C HIS A 74 -3.94 -4.13 5.27
N LEU A 75 -2.69 -3.64 5.28
CA LEU A 75 -1.73 -3.75 4.18
C LEU A 75 -1.01 -5.11 4.19
N PHE A 76 -1.27 -5.88 3.15
CA PHE A 76 -0.55 -7.10 2.81
C PHE A 76 0.31 -6.83 1.58
N VAL A 77 1.62 -7.06 1.71
CA VAL A 77 2.55 -7.00 0.58
C VAL A 77 3.08 -8.40 0.37
N THR A 78 3.00 -8.91 -0.86
CA THR A 78 3.57 -10.20 -1.24
C THR A 78 4.39 -10.07 -2.50
N ASP A 79 5.41 -10.89 -2.65
CA ASP A 79 6.14 -11.00 -3.90
C ASP A 79 5.24 -11.59 -4.99
N TYR A 80 5.48 -11.18 -6.23
CA TYR A 80 4.90 -11.81 -7.40
C TYR A 80 5.45 -13.23 -7.49
N ALA A 81 4.67 -14.21 -7.01
CA ALA A 81 4.95 -15.61 -7.25
C ALA A 81 4.61 -15.88 -8.71
N GLN A 82 5.60 -15.78 -9.59
CA GLN A 82 5.44 -16.27 -10.95
C GLN A 82 5.24 -17.78 -10.85
N GLU A 83 4.02 -18.27 -11.09
CA GLU A 83 3.79 -19.70 -11.27
C GLU A 83 4.66 -20.16 -12.46
N ASP A 84 5.56 -21.10 -12.18
CA ASP A 84 6.49 -21.73 -13.12
C ASP A 84 5.75 -22.45 -14.25
#